data_AF-A0A3C0QNS3-F1
#
_entry.id   AF-A0A3C0QNS3-F1
#
_cell.length_a   1.000
_cell.length_b   1.000
_cell.length_c   1.000
_cell.angle_alpha   90.00
_cell.angle_beta   90.00
_cell.angle_gamma   90.00
#
_symmetry.space_group_name_H-M   'P 1'
#
loop_
_entity.id
_entity.type
_entity.pdbx_description
1 polymer ?
#
loop_
_entity_poly.entity_id
_entity_poly.type
_entity_poly.pdbx_seq_one_letter_code
_entity_poly.pdbx_strand_id
1 'polypeptide(L)'
;SGGMHDAGDCVKFCLPGSYAASTLGWGYYEFRDAYKDAGQAEHTEDILRWFNDFYLKCLYYDENGEDVLAFCYQVGEGNIDHNYWLTPELQGTWLLDYNRPAYFATRETPASDMCAGVAASLA
;
A
#
# COMPACT_ATOMS: atom_id res chain seq x y z
N SER A 1 7.64 -5.95 -0.85
CA SER A 1 8.21 -4.58 -0.91
C SER A 1 7.52 -3.79 -2.02
N GLY A 2 7.74 -2.47 -2.12
CA GLY A 2 6.95 -1.56 -2.96
C GLY A 2 5.97 -0.71 -2.14
N GLY A 3 4.99 -0.09 -2.80
CA GLY A 3 3.97 0.75 -2.16
C GLY A 3 4.49 2.13 -1.74
N MET A 4 3.62 2.94 -1.15
CA MET A 4 3.94 4.29 -0.66
C MET A 4 4.12 4.31 0.86
N HIS A 5 4.98 5.20 1.35
CA HIS A 5 4.91 5.65 2.74
C HIS A 5 3.64 6.48 2.93
N ASP A 6 3.09 6.45 4.14
CA ASP A 6 1.78 7.03 4.41
C ASP A 6 1.79 8.57 4.39
N ALA A 7 2.74 9.18 5.10
CA ALA A 7 2.81 10.63 5.25
C ALA A 7 4.27 11.14 5.21
N GLY A 8 4.70 11.86 6.26
CA GLY A 8 6.09 12.24 6.47
C GLY A 8 6.92 11.18 7.20
N ASP A 9 6.27 10.09 7.62
CA ASP A 9 6.87 8.90 8.19
C ASP A 9 7.17 7.87 7.09
N CYS A 10 7.51 6.65 7.47
CA CYS A 10 7.84 5.58 6.53
C CYS A 10 7.05 4.29 6.78
N VAL A 11 6.02 4.32 7.61
CA VAL A 11 5.10 3.19 7.74
C VAL A 11 4.23 3.10 6.48
N LYS A 12 3.86 1.87 6.12
CA LYS A 12 2.93 1.60 5.02
C LYS A 12 1.62 1.11 5.62
N PHE A 13 0.65 2.02 5.76
CA PHE A 13 -0.69 1.71 6.26
C PHE A 13 -1.64 1.46 5.08
N CYS A 14 -2.25 0.27 4.98
CA CYS A 14 -3.12 -0.04 3.84
C CYS A 14 -4.47 0.69 3.87
N LEU A 15 -5.04 1.04 5.02
CA LEU A 15 -6.34 1.76 5.04
C LEU A 15 -6.25 3.13 4.33
N PRO A 16 -5.41 4.08 4.77
CA PRO A 16 -5.25 5.35 4.05
C PRO A 16 -4.61 5.16 2.67
N GLY A 17 -3.68 4.23 2.51
CA GLY A 17 -3.04 3.95 1.22
C GLY A 17 -4.06 3.48 0.17
N SER A 18 -4.92 2.52 0.50
CA SER A 18 -5.92 1.99 -0.43
C SER A 18 -7.04 2.98 -0.71
N TYR A 19 -7.38 3.83 0.27
CA TYR A 19 -8.24 5.00 0.04
C TYR A 19 -7.62 5.95 -0.99
N ALA A 20 -6.34 6.31 -0.86
CA ALA A 20 -5.66 7.19 -1.81
C ALA A 20 -5.61 6.58 -3.21
N ALA A 21 -5.24 5.29 -3.30
CA ALA A 21 -5.15 4.57 -4.57
C ALA A 21 -6.51 4.44 -5.28
N SER A 22 -7.56 4.00 -4.56
CA SER A 22 -8.91 3.88 -5.10
C SER A 22 -9.52 5.24 -5.47
N THR A 23 -9.27 6.28 -4.68
CA THR A 23 -9.75 7.65 -4.99
C THR A 23 -9.05 8.22 -6.22
N LEU A 24 -7.74 8.00 -6.37
CA LEU A 24 -7.01 8.39 -7.58
C LEU A 24 -7.51 7.59 -8.79
N GLY A 25 -7.74 6.29 -8.63
CA GLY A 25 -8.28 5.40 -9.65
C GLY A 25 -9.66 5.85 -10.13
N TRP A 26 -10.54 6.20 -9.18
CA TRP A 26 -11.85 6.78 -9.47
C TRP A 26 -11.73 8.10 -10.23
N GLY A 27 -10.88 9.03 -9.76
CA GLY A 27 -10.64 10.28 -10.47
C GLY A 27 -10.13 10.08 -11.90
N TYR A 28 -9.22 9.11 -12.11
CA TYR A 28 -8.72 8.77 -13.43
C TYR A 28 -9.78 8.06 -14.31
N TYR A 29 -10.66 7.27 -13.70
CA TYR A 29 -11.79 6.66 -14.38
C TYR A 29 -12.78 7.71 -14.91
N GLU A 30 -13.22 8.64 -14.07
CA GLU A 30 -14.22 9.66 -14.43
C GLU A 30 -13.67 10.72 -15.40
N PHE A 31 -12.42 11.15 -15.17
CA PHE A 31 -11.86 12.34 -15.82
C PHE A 31 -10.68 12.02 -16.74
N ARG A 32 -10.64 10.82 -17.32
CA ARG A 32 -9.50 10.32 -18.12
C ARG A 32 -9.03 11.30 -19.19
N ASP A 33 -9.94 11.99 -19.88
CA ASP A 33 -9.59 12.93 -20.94
C ASP A 33 -8.87 14.17 -20.38
N ALA A 34 -9.25 14.67 -19.20
CA ALA A 34 -8.55 15.78 -18.55
C ALA A 34 -7.10 15.40 -18.19
N TYR A 35 -6.85 14.16 -17.75
CA TYR A 35 -5.49 13.67 -17.50
C TYR A 35 -4.66 13.56 -18.80
N LYS A 36 -5.28 13.15 -19.91
CA LYS A 36 -4.63 13.10 -21.23
C LYS A 36 -4.30 14.50 -21.74
N ASP A 37 -5.25 15.42 -21.66
CA ASP A 37 -5.09 16.81 -22.11
C ASP A 37 -4.01 17.54 -21.30
N ALA A 38 -3.87 17.22 -20.01
CA ALA A 38 -2.80 17.72 -19.15
C ALA A 38 -1.45 16.98 -19.32
N GLY A 39 -1.39 15.94 -20.16
CA GLY A 39 -0.19 15.11 -20.36
C GLY A 39 0.20 14.28 -19.12
N GLN A 40 -0.73 14.01 -18.21
CA GLN A 40 -0.49 13.30 -16.93
C GLN A 40 -1.01 11.86 -16.90
N ALA A 41 -1.60 11.37 -18.00
CA ALA A 41 -2.20 10.03 -18.05
C ALA A 41 -1.20 8.91 -17.70
N GLU A 42 -0.04 8.88 -18.36
CA GLU A 42 1.00 7.86 -18.11
C GLU A 42 1.50 7.90 -16.67
N HIS A 43 1.80 9.11 -16.15
CA HIS A 43 2.25 9.27 -14.77
C HIS A 43 1.21 8.79 -13.75
N THR A 44 -0.06 9.07 -14.00
CA THR A 44 -1.16 8.62 -13.13
C THR A 44 -1.30 7.09 -13.15
N GLU A 45 -1.18 6.47 -14.33
CA GLU A 45 -1.18 5.01 -14.43
C GLU A 45 0.02 4.38 -13.73
N ASP A 46 1.19 4.99 -13.78
CA ASP A 46 2.37 4.51 -13.06
C ASP A 46 2.20 4.57 -11.54
N ILE A 47 1.59 5.64 -11.02
CA ILE A 47 1.24 5.74 -9.59
C ILE A 47 0.24 4.64 -9.21
N LEU A 48 -0.82 4.46 -10.00
CA LEU A 48 -1.83 3.43 -9.76
C LEU A 48 -1.23 2.02 -9.81
N ARG A 49 -0.31 1.75 -10.75
CA ARG A 49 0.44 0.50 -10.80
C ARG A 49 1.31 0.32 -9.56
N TRP A 50 2.02 1.37 -9.11
CA TRP A 50 2.88 1.28 -7.92
C TRP A 50 2.12 0.91 -6.65
N PHE A 51 0.91 1.45 -6.46
CA PHE A 51 0.01 1.05 -5.37
C PHE A 51 -0.48 -0.39 -5.53
N ASN A 52 -1.08 -0.69 -6.68
CA ASN A 52 -1.81 -1.95 -6.86
C ASN A 52 -0.87 -3.16 -7.00
N ASP A 53 0.30 -3.01 -7.61
CA ASP A 53 1.33 -4.07 -7.64
C ASP A 53 1.84 -4.39 -6.23
N PHE A 54 1.89 -3.41 -5.33
CA PHE A 54 2.21 -3.64 -3.94
C PHE A 54 1.09 -4.41 -3.23
N TYR A 55 -0.18 -4.04 -3.47
CA TYR A 55 -1.31 -4.77 -2.89
C TYR A 55 -1.38 -6.22 -3.37
N LEU A 56 -1.15 -6.48 -4.67
CA LEU A 56 -1.07 -7.84 -5.19
C LEU A 56 0.04 -8.65 -4.50
N LYS A 57 1.19 -8.04 -4.21
CA LYS A 57 2.28 -8.68 -3.44
C LYS A 57 1.95 -8.90 -1.97
N CYS A 58 0.98 -8.17 -1.42
CA CYS A 58 0.51 -8.34 -0.05
C CYS A 58 -0.54 -9.45 0.10
N LEU A 59 -1.09 -9.98 -0.99
CA LEU A 59 -2.06 -11.08 -0.99
C LEU A 59 -1.33 -12.42 -1.05
N TYR A 60 -1.52 -13.24 -0.01
CA TYR A 60 -0.93 -14.57 0.09
C TYR A 60 -2.02 -15.58 -0.18
N TYR A 61 -1.91 -16.26 -1.32
CA TYR A 61 -2.87 -17.25 -1.78
C TYR A 61 -2.51 -18.65 -1.28
N ASP A 62 -3.49 -19.55 -1.34
CA ASP A 62 -3.24 -20.99 -1.21
C ASP A 62 -2.41 -21.54 -2.39
N GLU A 63 -2.08 -22.82 -2.31
CA GLU A 63 -1.28 -23.50 -3.33
C GLU A 63 -1.92 -23.56 -4.73
N ASN A 64 -3.25 -23.41 -4.80
CA ASN A 64 -4.00 -23.44 -6.05
C ASN A 64 -4.25 -22.03 -6.62
N GLY A 65 -3.97 -20.98 -5.85
CA GLY A 65 -4.22 -19.59 -6.22
C GLY A 65 -5.70 -19.20 -6.14
N GLU A 66 -6.53 -19.95 -5.43
CA GLU A 66 -7.99 -19.76 -5.43
C GLU A 66 -8.43 -18.88 -4.24
N ASP A 67 -7.97 -19.21 -3.03
CA ASP A 67 -8.30 -18.46 -1.82
C ASP A 67 -7.12 -17.59 -1.33
N VAL A 68 -7.43 -16.38 -0.87
CA VAL A 68 -6.49 -15.57 -0.08
C VAL A 68 -6.45 -16.12 1.35
N LEU A 69 -5.29 -16.63 1.76
CA LEU A 69 -5.04 -17.15 3.11
C LEU A 69 -4.67 -16.05 4.10
N ALA A 70 -3.91 -15.06 3.63
CA ALA A 70 -3.52 -13.91 4.44
C ALA A 70 -3.32 -12.65 3.59
N PHE A 71 -3.53 -11.49 4.21
CA PHE A 71 -3.29 -10.19 3.59
C PHE A 71 -2.39 -9.33 4.48
N CYS A 72 -1.23 -8.92 3.98
CA CYS A 72 -0.32 -8.00 4.66
C CYS A 72 -0.87 -6.57 4.57
N TYR A 73 -1.53 -6.10 5.63
CA TYR A 73 -2.18 -4.78 5.65
C TYR A 73 -1.29 -3.65 6.19
N GLN A 74 -0.14 -3.97 6.78
CA GLN A 74 0.79 -2.94 7.27
C GLN A 74 2.23 -3.43 7.27
N VAL A 75 3.16 -2.55 6.88
CA VAL A 75 4.60 -2.79 6.97
C VAL A 75 5.28 -1.62 7.69
N GLY A 76 5.83 -1.90 8.86
CA GLY A 76 6.34 -0.90 9.80
C GLY A 76 5.42 -0.77 11.02
N GLU A 77 5.97 -0.21 12.09
CA GLU A 77 5.27 0.04 13.35
C GLU A 77 5.47 1.52 13.70
N GLY A 78 4.39 2.28 13.88
CA GLY A 78 4.48 3.72 14.14
C GLY A 78 5.31 4.03 15.37
N ASN A 79 5.17 3.23 16.45
CA ASN A 79 5.95 3.41 17.66
C ASN A 79 7.46 3.16 17.47
N ILE A 80 7.90 2.55 16.37
CA ILE A 80 9.33 2.40 16.03
C ILE A 80 9.71 3.48 15.02
N ASP A 81 8.96 3.57 13.92
CA ASP A 81 9.23 4.44 12.78
C ASP A 81 9.27 5.93 13.18
N HIS A 82 8.33 6.36 14.03
CA HIS A 82 8.15 7.77 14.41
C HIS A 82 9.16 8.27 15.44
N ASN A 83 9.99 7.39 16.01
CA ASN A 83 11.08 7.79 16.92
C ASN A 83 12.31 8.29 16.17
N TYR A 84 12.31 8.25 14.84
CA TYR A 84 13.47 8.60 14.04
C TYR A 84 13.10 9.59 12.93
N TRP A 85 13.95 10.61 12.78
CA TRP A 85 13.84 11.60 11.70
C TRP A 85 15.06 11.48 10.78
N LEU A 86 14.91 10.76 9.69
CA LEU A 86 15.96 10.51 8.71
C LEU A 86 15.36 10.19 7.34
N THR A 87 16.21 10.21 6.33
CA THR A 87 15.83 9.75 4.99
C THR A 87 15.56 8.23 5.00
N PRO A 88 14.52 7.73 4.31
CA PRO A 88 14.14 6.32 4.35
C PRO A 88 15.25 5.35 3.90
N GLU A 89 16.14 5.78 3.01
CA GLU A 89 17.26 5.00 2.47
C GLU A 89 18.27 4.59 3.56
N LEU A 90 18.27 5.29 4.68
CA LEU A 90 19.21 5.12 5.79
C LEU A 90 18.64 4.34 6.98
N GLN A 91 17.36 3.94 6.93
CA GLN A 91 16.68 3.20 8.00
C GLN A 91 17.36 1.87 8.33
N GLY A 92 17.87 1.16 7.33
CA GLY A 92 18.56 -0.13 7.51
C GLY A 92 20.06 -0.05 7.77
N THR A 93 20.67 1.14 7.74
CA THR A 93 22.13 1.28 7.79
C THR A 93 22.64 1.86 9.10
N TRP A 94 21.92 2.83 9.69
CA TRP A 94 22.38 3.55 10.89
C TRP A 94 21.59 3.18 12.15
N LEU A 95 20.46 2.51 12.00
CA LEU A 95 19.56 2.18 13.09
C LEU A 95 19.59 0.66 13.32
N LEU A 96 20.35 0.23 14.32
CA LEU A 96 20.52 -1.19 14.65
C LEU A 96 19.21 -1.88 15.10
N ASP A 97 18.26 -1.10 15.64
CA ASP A 97 16.99 -1.60 16.19
C ASP A 97 15.75 -1.15 15.38
N TYR A 98 15.93 -0.74 14.11
CA TYR A 98 14.82 -0.31 13.25
C TYR A 98 14.11 -1.48 12.60
N ASN A 99 13.28 -2.17 13.38
CA ASN A 99 12.45 -3.24 12.84
C ASN A 99 11.23 -2.68 12.10
N ARG A 100 10.90 -3.29 10.95
CA ARG A 100 9.72 -2.99 10.16
C ARG A 100 8.83 -4.24 10.08
N PRO A 101 8.11 -4.58 11.16
CA PRO A 101 7.27 -5.77 11.18
C PRO A 101 6.18 -5.68 10.11
N ALA A 102 5.73 -6.85 9.63
CA ALA A 102 4.60 -6.97 8.74
C ALA A 102 3.40 -7.53 9.53
N TYR A 103 2.24 -6.90 9.39
CA TYR A 103 0.99 -7.30 10.05
C TYR A 103 0.02 -7.88 9.02
N PHE A 104 -0.63 -8.97 9.41
CA PHE A 104 -1.45 -9.78 8.50
C PHE A 104 -2.86 -9.92 9.02
N ALA A 105 -3.82 -9.81 8.11
CA ALA A 105 -5.18 -10.27 8.32
C ALA A 105 -5.28 -11.73 7.88
N THR A 106 -5.96 -12.55 8.69
CA THR A 106 -6.27 -13.95 8.39
C THR A 106 -7.75 -14.22 8.67
N ARG A 107 -8.22 -15.45 8.45
CA ARG A 107 -9.60 -15.85 8.81
C ARG A 107 -9.84 -15.76 10.33
N GLU A 108 -8.80 -16.00 11.13
CA GLU A 108 -8.83 -15.95 12.60
C GLU A 108 -8.65 -14.53 13.15
N THR A 109 -7.97 -13.66 12.39
CA THR A 109 -7.70 -12.27 12.74
C THR A 109 -8.09 -11.34 11.59
N PRO A 110 -9.41 -11.13 11.38
CA PRO A 110 -9.89 -10.42 10.20
C PRO A 110 -9.67 -8.90 10.29
N ALA A 111 -9.47 -8.26 9.14
CA ALA A 111 -9.41 -6.80 8.98
C ALA A 111 -10.23 -6.39 7.76
N SER A 112 -11.56 -6.50 7.86
CA SER A 112 -12.48 -6.36 6.72
C SER A 112 -12.42 -5.00 6.04
N ASP A 113 -12.21 -3.93 6.81
CA ASP A 113 -12.03 -2.56 6.32
C ASP A 113 -10.78 -2.42 5.44
N MET A 114 -9.64 -2.94 5.90
CA MET A 114 -8.38 -2.98 5.16
C MET A 114 -8.51 -3.81 3.88
N CYS A 115 -9.10 -5.02 3.99
CA CYS A 115 -9.30 -5.91 2.87
C CYS A 115 -10.25 -5.30 1.81
N ALA A 116 -11.35 -4.69 2.24
CA ALA A 116 -12.31 -4.05 1.34
C ALA A 116 -11.70 -2.83 0.64
N GLY A 117 -10.90 -2.02 1.35
CA GLY A 117 -10.20 -0.89 0.74
C GLY A 117 -9.26 -1.32 -0.38
N VAL A 118 -8.45 -2.36 -0.15
CA VAL A 118 -7.58 -2.92 -1.19
C VAL A 118 -8.37 -3.55 -2.33
N ALA A 119 -9.44 -4.30 -2.03
CA ALA A 119 -10.29 -4.85 -3.07
C ALA A 119 -10.90 -3.76 -3.96
N ALA A 120 -11.32 -2.63 -3.38
CA ALA A 120 -11.84 -1.47 -4.12
C ALA A 120 -10.77 -0.78 -4.97
N SER A 121 -9.51 -0.74 -4.50
CA SER A 121 -8.39 -0.19 -5.28
C SER A 121 -8.02 -1.07 -6.49
N LEU A 122 -8.22 -2.38 -6.38
CA LEU A 122 -7.90 -3.35 -7.43
C LEU A 122 -9.00 -3.53 -8.49
N ALA A 123 -10.24 -3.10 -8.20
CA ALA A 123 -11.41 -3.27 -9.06
C ALA A 123 -11.48 -2.21 -10.17
#